data_AF-A0A2R6JIR3-F1
#
_entry.id   AF-A0A2R6JIR3-F1
#
_cell.length_a   1.000
_cell.length_b   1.000
_cell.length_c   1.000
_cell.angle_alpha   90.00
_cell.angle_beta   90.00
_cell.angle_gamma   90.00
#
_symmetry.space_group_name_H-M   'P 1'
#
loop_
_entity.id
_entity.type
_entity.pdbx_description
1 polymer ?
#
loop_
_entity_poly.entity_id
_entity_poly.type
_entity_poly.pdbx_seq_one_letter_code
_entity_poly.pdbx_strand_id
1 'polypeptide(L)'
;MPDEPVSLLTNDQRRRLSGGDADAEAAEEGQDRQAIRERVTAGLGDFEHLVDYPDEEFELALEAVDDEELTRTLAEMRVVEERIRLLRGIEGDAVVASARNAVAAVDADGAATLGRVEFHTTAEQRELAEREAGTSPWLERAEALLQFGLLFLVVSFVVAFLAPDASSGPVGSAPFLIGSLAVAAGLVIVGLRGVKHDLVPAVRGFL
;
A
#
# COMPACT_ATOMS: atom_id res chain seq x y z
N MET A 1 -43.46 9.00 -10.81
CA MET A 1 -42.58 7.83 -10.59
C MET A 1 -41.29 8.40 -10.06
N PRO A 2 -40.66 7.83 -9.03
CA PRO A 2 -39.30 8.25 -8.70
C PRO A 2 -38.44 7.88 -9.91
N ASP A 3 -37.85 8.88 -10.55
CA ASP A 3 -36.96 8.67 -11.68
C ASP A 3 -35.81 7.77 -11.19
N GLU A 4 -35.72 6.57 -11.75
CA GLU A 4 -34.68 5.61 -11.41
C GLU A 4 -33.33 6.27 -11.71
N PRO A 5 -32.38 6.26 -10.76
CA PRO A 5 -31.10 6.97 -10.93
C PRO A 5 -30.43 6.49 -12.22
N VAL A 6 -29.91 7.46 -12.99
CA VAL A 6 -29.26 7.19 -14.28
C VAL A 6 -27.91 6.51 -14.02
N SER A 7 -27.96 5.20 -13.83
CA SER A 7 -26.76 4.36 -13.70
C SER A 7 -26.07 4.25 -15.05
N LEU A 8 -24.74 4.20 -15.04
CA LEU A 8 -23.90 3.96 -16.23
C LEU A 8 -24.38 2.78 -17.06
N LEU A 9 -24.97 1.75 -16.43
CA LEU A 9 -25.52 0.58 -17.11
C LEU A 9 -26.97 0.35 -16.68
N THR A 10 -27.83 0.07 -17.65
CA THR A 10 -29.21 -0.35 -17.38
C THR A 10 -29.22 -1.71 -16.65
N ASN A 11 -30.32 -2.00 -15.94
CA ASN A 11 -30.50 -3.27 -15.22
C ASN A 11 -30.28 -4.50 -16.15
N ASP A 12 -30.76 -4.43 -17.39
CA ASP A 12 -30.60 -5.50 -18.39
C ASP A 12 -29.14 -5.68 -18.81
N GLN A 13 -28.40 -4.58 -19.00
CA GLN A 13 -26.98 -4.63 -19.34
C GLN A 13 -26.13 -5.21 -18.20
N ARG A 14 -26.45 -4.86 -16.95
CA ARG A 14 -25.80 -5.47 -15.78
C ARG A 14 -26.05 -6.97 -15.73
N ARG A 15 -27.30 -7.42 -15.92
CA ARG A 15 -27.66 -8.84 -15.93
C ARG A 15 -26.91 -9.63 -17.01
N ARG A 16 -26.72 -9.05 -18.19
CA ARG A 16 -25.97 -9.68 -19.30
C ARG A 16 -24.47 -9.79 -19.01
N LEU A 17 -23.84 -8.76 -18.44
CA LEU A 17 -22.44 -8.83 -18.01
C LEU A 17 -22.19 -9.91 -16.95
N SER A 18 -23.18 -10.19 -16.11
CA SER A 18 -23.16 -11.26 -15.10
C SER A 18 -23.35 -12.68 -15.67
N GLY A 19 -23.51 -12.83 -16.99
CA GLY A 19 -23.68 -14.13 -17.66
C GLY A 19 -25.14 -14.59 -17.80
N GLY A 20 -26.10 -13.66 -17.78
CA GLY A 20 -27.53 -13.96 -17.65
C GLY A 20 -28.28 -14.53 -18.85
N ASP A 21 -27.83 -14.36 -20.11
CA ASP A 21 -28.63 -14.78 -21.28
C ASP A 21 -27.76 -15.47 -22.34
N ALA A 22 -28.00 -16.77 -22.54
CA ALA A 22 -27.40 -17.57 -23.61
C ALA A 22 -28.20 -17.53 -24.93
N ASP A 23 -29.34 -16.81 -24.95
CA ASP A 23 -30.37 -16.88 -26.01
C ASP A 23 -30.58 -15.56 -26.79
N ALA A 24 -29.70 -14.57 -26.68
CA ALA A 24 -29.82 -13.34 -27.45
C ALA A 24 -29.43 -13.53 -28.93
N GLU A 25 -30.26 -13.07 -29.87
CA GLU A 25 -29.94 -13.09 -31.30
C GLU A 25 -28.71 -12.22 -31.60
N ALA A 26 -27.79 -12.72 -32.44
CA ALA A 26 -26.47 -12.13 -32.67
C ALA A 26 -26.48 -10.64 -33.12
N ALA A 27 -27.57 -10.15 -33.72
CA ALA A 27 -27.73 -8.76 -34.12
C ALA A 27 -28.07 -7.83 -32.94
N GLU A 28 -28.94 -8.27 -32.02
CA GLU A 28 -29.23 -7.56 -30.78
C GLU A 28 -28.01 -7.54 -29.86
N GLU A 29 -27.24 -8.63 -29.86
CA GLU A 29 -25.99 -8.74 -29.12
C GLU A 29 -24.92 -7.74 -29.63
N GLY A 30 -24.88 -7.46 -30.93
CA GLY A 30 -23.98 -6.48 -31.53
C GLY A 30 -24.29 -5.04 -31.12
N GLN A 31 -25.57 -4.64 -31.19
CA GLN A 31 -26.03 -3.30 -30.81
C GLN A 31 -25.86 -3.04 -29.31
N ASP A 32 -26.20 -4.02 -28.47
CA ASP A 32 -26.08 -3.88 -27.02
C ASP A 32 -24.61 -3.79 -26.57
N ARG A 33 -23.71 -4.59 -27.16
CA ARG A 33 -22.26 -4.44 -26.91
C ARG A 33 -21.74 -3.06 -27.30
N GLN A 34 -22.23 -2.48 -28.39
CA GLN A 34 -21.84 -1.13 -28.80
C GLN A 34 -22.36 -0.08 -27.80
N ALA A 35 -23.62 -0.19 -27.38
CA ALA A 35 -24.21 0.70 -26.38
C ALA A 35 -23.47 0.62 -25.03
N ILE A 36 -23.10 -0.58 -24.58
CA ILE A 36 -22.28 -0.77 -23.37
C ILE A 36 -20.92 -0.09 -23.53
N ARG A 37 -20.24 -0.25 -24.66
CA ARG A 37 -18.94 0.41 -24.92
C ARG A 37 -19.06 1.93 -24.89
N GLU A 38 -20.09 2.47 -25.51
CA GLU A 38 -20.34 3.92 -25.54
C GLU A 38 -20.58 4.45 -24.13
N ARG A 39 -21.41 3.77 -23.32
CA ARG A 39 -21.66 4.17 -21.92
C ARG A 39 -20.45 4.05 -21.01
N VAL A 40 -19.66 2.98 -21.15
CA VAL A 40 -18.41 2.83 -20.39
C VAL A 40 -17.42 3.94 -20.77
N THR A 41 -17.33 4.28 -22.06
CA THR A 41 -16.44 5.35 -22.52
C THR A 41 -16.91 6.72 -22.03
N ALA A 42 -18.22 6.99 -22.08
CA ALA A 42 -18.80 8.21 -21.56
C ALA A 42 -18.56 8.34 -20.04
N GLY A 43 -18.85 7.28 -19.27
CA GLY A 43 -18.64 7.27 -17.83
C GLY A 43 -17.18 7.45 -17.41
N LEU A 44 -16.21 6.97 -18.21
CA LEU A 44 -14.80 7.27 -17.98
C LEU A 44 -14.47 8.74 -18.25
N GLY A 45 -15.15 9.38 -19.20
CA GLY A 45 -15.03 10.80 -19.50
C GLY A 45 -15.64 11.69 -18.41
N ASP A 46 -16.72 11.25 -17.77
CA ASP A 46 -17.40 12.01 -16.71
C ASP A 46 -16.48 12.33 -15.52
N PHE A 47 -15.47 11.50 -15.24
CA PHE A 47 -14.50 11.77 -14.17
C PHE A 47 -13.72 13.07 -14.37
N GLU A 48 -13.52 13.54 -15.61
CA GLU A 48 -12.89 14.84 -15.87
C GLU A 48 -13.68 15.98 -15.22
N HIS A 49 -15.01 15.86 -15.18
CA HIS A 49 -15.92 16.85 -14.60
C HIS A 49 -16.17 16.64 -13.10
N LEU A 50 -15.77 15.50 -12.54
CA LEU A 50 -15.92 15.20 -11.13
C LEU A 50 -14.68 15.59 -10.31
N VAL A 51 -13.56 15.86 -10.97
CA VAL A 51 -12.30 16.23 -10.30
C VAL A 51 -12.40 17.57 -9.58
N ASP A 52 -13.15 18.53 -10.10
CA ASP A 52 -13.40 19.85 -9.50
C ASP A 52 -14.79 19.97 -8.87
N TYR A 53 -15.49 18.85 -8.69
CA TYR A 53 -16.81 18.85 -8.07
C TYR A 53 -16.71 19.21 -6.57
N PRO A 54 -17.53 20.15 -6.05
CA PRO A 54 -17.38 20.63 -4.68
C PRO A 54 -17.60 19.55 -3.62
N ASP A 55 -16.85 19.63 -2.53
CA ASP A 55 -16.93 18.71 -1.38
C ASP A 55 -18.37 18.64 -0.83
N GLU A 56 -19.04 19.78 -0.66
CA GLU A 56 -20.42 19.86 -0.15
C GLU A 56 -21.42 19.11 -1.05
N GLU A 57 -21.20 19.14 -2.37
CA GLU A 57 -22.06 18.46 -3.33
C GLU A 57 -21.78 16.95 -3.37
N PHE A 58 -20.53 16.52 -3.14
CA PHE A 58 -20.21 15.11 -2.91
C PHE A 58 -20.86 14.58 -1.63
N GLU A 59 -20.84 15.36 -0.55
CA GLU A 59 -21.49 14.99 0.71
C GLU A 59 -23.00 14.79 0.52
N LEU A 60 -23.67 15.68 -0.20
CA LEU A 60 -25.09 15.55 -0.51
C LEU A 60 -25.38 14.35 -1.42
N ALA A 61 -24.55 14.12 -2.45
CA ALA A 61 -24.75 13.00 -3.37
C ALA A 61 -24.57 11.63 -2.69
N LEU A 62 -23.75 11.57 -1.63
CA LEU A 62 -23.40 10.35 -0.91
C LEU A 62 -24.15 10.19 0.42
N GLU A 63 -25.02 11.13 0.81
CA GLU A 63 -25.73 11.14 2.10
C GLU A 63 -26.47 9.82 2.39
N ALA A 64 -27.02 9.18 1.34
CA ALA A 64 -27.79 7.95 1.45
C ALA A 64 -26.95 6.66 1.36
N VAL A 65 -25.64 6.76 1.11
CA VAL A 65 -24.74 5.61 0.93
C VAL A 65 -23.94 5.42 2.21
N ASP A 66 -23.97 4.21 2.78
CA ASP A 66 -23.16 3.92 3.97
C ASP A 66 -21.67 3.69 3.64
N ASP A 67 -20.82 3.84 4.66
CA ASP A 67 -19.37 3.72 4.51
C ASP A 67 -18.91 2.34 4.02
N GLU A 68 -19.66 1.28 4.35
CA GLU A 68 -19.31 -0.10 3.93
C GLU A 68 -19.57 -0.29 2.44
N GLU A 69 -20.74 0.16 1.96
CA GLU A 69 -21.10 0.17 0.56
C GLU A 69 -20.17 1.07 -0.26
N LEU A 70 -19.85 2.26 0.25
CA LEU A 70 -18.93 3.19 -0.39
C LEU A 70 -17.51 2.58 -0.49
N THR A 71 -17.01 1.99 0.59
CA THR A 71 -15.69 1.33 0.61
C THR A 71 -15.62 0.20 -0.41
N ARG A 72 -16.65 -0.66 -0.48
CA ARG A 72 -16.73 -1.73 -1.47
C ARG A 72 -16.72 -1.19 -2.89
N THR A 73 -17.51 -0.15 -3.14
CA THR A 73 -17.63 0.49 -4.46
C THR A 73 -16.30 1.10 -4.90
N LEU A 74 -15.60 1.81 -4.03
CA LEU A 74 -14.27 2.37 -4.29
C LEU A 74 -13.23 1.27 -4.58
N ALA A 75 -13.30 0.14 -3.87
CA ALA A 75 -12.43 -1.00 -4.15
C ALA A 75 -12.70 -1.63 -5.54
N GLU A 76 -13.97 -1.77 -5.93
CA GLU A 76 -14.36 -2.25 -7.26
C GLU A 76 -13.89 -1.28 -8.36
N MET A 77 -14.06 0.03 -8.16
CA MET A 77 -13.55 1.08 -9.05
C MET A 77 -12.03 1.00 -9.21
N ARG A 78 -11.29 0.82 -8.12
CA ARG A 78 -9.83 0.65 -8.13
C ARG A 78 -9.39 -0.57 -8.95
N VAL A 79 -10.13 -1.69 -8.85
CA VAL A 79 -9.86 -2.87 -9.69
C VAL A 79 -10.12 -2.58 -11.16
N VAL A 80 -11.20 -1.88 -11.50
CA VAL A 80 -11.53 -1.52 -12.89
C VAL A 80 -10.47 -0.59 -13.48
N GLU A 81 -10.05 0.44 -12.74
CA GLU A 81 -8.97 1.35 -13.11
C GLU A 81 -7.68 0.58 -13.46
N GLU A 82 -7.21 -0.28 -12.56
CA GLU A 82 -5.99 -1.08 -12.76
C GLU A 82 -6.12 -2.03 -13.96
N ARG A 83 -7.30 -2.62 -14.17
CA ARG A 83 -7.55 -3.47 -15.35
C ARG A 83 -7.46 -2.68 -16.65
N ILE A 84 -8.05 -1.49 -16.72
CA ILE A 84 -7.99 -0.62 -17.91
C ILE A 84 -6.54 -0.20 -18.17
N ARG A 85 -5.83 0.22 -17.11
CA ARG A 85 -4.42 0.59 -17.17
C ARG A 85 -3.56 -0.53 -17.77
N LEU A 86 -3.67 -1.74 -17.22
CA LEU A 86 -2.93 -2.92 -17.69
C LEU A 86 -3.32 -3.33 -19.11
N LEU A 87 -4.61 -3.30 -19.43
CA LEU A 87 -5.10 -3.63 -20.78
C LEU A 87 -4.54 -2.69 -21.86
N ARG A 88 -4.28 -1.43 -21.50
CA ARG A 88 -3.74 -0.41 -22.40
C ARG A 88 -2.23 -0.25 -22.31
N GLY A 89 -1.55 -1.01 -21.46
CA GLY A 89 -0.10 -0.90 -21.26
C GLY A 89 0.33 0.45 -20.70
N ILE A 90 -0.52 1.07 -19.87
CA ILE A 90 -0.22 2.37 -19.24
C ILE A 90 0.58 2.11 -17.96
N GLU A 91 1.72 2.79 -17.81
CA GLU A 91 2.55 2.68 -16.60
C GLU A 91 1.86 3.33 -15.40
N GLY A 92 1.92 2.68 -14.22
CA GLY A 92 1.29 3.17 -13.00
C GLY A 92 1.78 4.56 -12.59
N ASP A 93 3.10 4.78 -12.67
CA ASP A 93 3.70 6.07 -12.34
C ASP A 93 3.29 7.18 -13.32
N ALA A 94 2.92 6.84 -14.56
CA ALA A 94 2.39 7.81 -15.53
C ALA A 94 0.97 8.27 -15.15
N VAL A 95 0.13 7.36 -14.63
CA VAL A 95 -1.19 7.71 -14.09
C VAL A 95 -1.04 8.63 -12.88
N VAL A 96 -0.13 8.32 -11.96
CA VAL A 96 0.17 9.16 -10.78
C VAL A 96 0.62 10.56 -11.20
N ALA A 97 1.52 10.67 -12.18
CA ALA A 97 1.97 11.95 -12.69
C ALA A 97 0.80 12.76 -13.31
N SER A 98 -0.06 12.09 -14.08
CA SER A 98 -1.25 12.72 -14.67
C SER A 98 -2.24 13.19 -13.59
N ALA A 99 -2.48 12.38 -12.56
CA ALA A 99 -3.39 12.71 -11.46
C ALA A 99 -2.89 13.93 -10.66
N ARG A 100 -1.58 13.99 -10.37
CA ARG A 100 -0.97 15.16 -9.73
C ARG A 100 -1.12 16.43 -10.56
N ASN A 101 -0.94 16.34 -11.88
CA ASN A 101 -1.16 17.48 -12.77
C ASN A 101 -2.62 17.91 -12.81
N ALA A 102 -3.56 16.96 -12.78
CA ALA A 102 -4.99 17.27 -12.73
C ALA A 102 -5.35 18.03 -11.45
N VAL A 103 -4.93 17.53 -10.28
CA VAL A 103 -5.16 18.22 -9.00
C VAL A 103 -4.51 19.61 -8.97
N ALA A 104 -3.29 19.75 -9.49
CA ALA A 104 -2.61 21.04 -9.54
C ALA A 104 -3.28 22.07 -10.49
N ALA A 105 -4.13 21.61 -11.41
CA ALA A 105 -4.83 22.47 -12.36
C ALA A 105 -6.19 22.97 -11.85
N VAL A 106 -6.72 22.39 -10.76
CA VAL A 106 -8.00 22.76 -10.17
C VAL A 106 -7.86 24.01 -9.30
N ASP A 107 -8.82 24.92 -9.40
CA ASP A 107 -8.98 26.01 -8.43
C ASP A 107 -9.67 25.45 -7.18
N ALA A 108 -9.03 25.55 -6.02
CA ALA A 108 -9.42 24.81 -4.82
C ALA A 108 -10.69 25.36 -4.12
N ASP A 109 -11.44 26.26 -4.76
CA ASP A 109 -12.65 26.84 -4.19
C ASP A 109 -13.75 25.76 -4.12
N GLY A 110 -14.15 25.39 -2.90
CA GLY A 110 -15.14 24.35 -2.65
C GLY A 110 -14.63 22.89 -2.70
N ALA A 111 -13.35 22.64 -3.04
CA ALA A 111 -12.78 21.28 -3.17
C ALA A 111 -11.57 21.07 -2.24
N ALA A 112 -11.76 21.32 -0.94
CA ALA A 112 -10.70 21.25 0.07
C ALA A 112 -10.13 19.83 0.27
N THR A 113 -10.88 18.78 -0.08
CA THR A 113 -10.39 17.40 -0.09
C THR A 113 -9.23 17.20 -1.06
N LEU A 114 -9.17 17.91 -2.19
CA LEU A 114 -8.09 17.78 -3.18
C LEU A 114 -6.71 18.09 -2.58
N GLY A 115 -6.63 19.03 -1.64
CA GLY A 115 -5.39 19.35 -0.92
C GLY A 115 -4.91 18.25 0.04
N ARG A 116 -5.74 17.23 0.29
CA ARG A 116 -5.44 16.07 1.14
C ARG A 116 -5.20 14.79 0.32
N VAL A 117 -5.43 14.81 -0.99
CA VAL A 117 -5.23 13.63 -1.84
C VAL A 117 -3.75 13.40 -2.08
N GLU A 118 -3.25 12.26 -1.59
CA GLU A 118 -1.86 11.84 -1.76
C GLU A 118 -1.78 10.73 -2.81
N PHE A 119 -1.07 11.00 -3.90
CA PHE A 119 -0.69 9.98 -4.88
C PHE A 119 0.76 9.59 -4.67
N HIS A 120 1.07 8.31 -4.69
CA HIS A 120 2.44 7.81 -4.56
C HIS A 120 2.85 6.92 -5.74
N THR A 121 3.99 7.26 -6.34
CA THR A 121 4.68 6.41 -7.31
C THR A 121 5.22 5.15 -6.64
N THR A 122 5.55 4.16 -7.46
CA THR A 122 6.15 2.90 -6.98
C THR A 122 7.46 3.16 -6.24
N ALA A 123 8.26 4.13 -6.69
CA ALA A 123 9.51 4.51 -6.05
C ALA A 123 9.28 5.14 -4.66
N GLU A 124 8.31 6.05 -4.53
CA GLU A 124 7.97 6.68 -3.25
C GLU A 124 7.38 5.67 -2.26
N GLN A 125 6.52 4.75 -2.72
CA GLN A 125 6.01 3.67 -1.88
C GLN A 125 7.14 2.77 -1.37
N ARG A 126 8.13 2.48 -2.22
CA ARG A 126 9.31 1.72 -1.83
C ARG A 126 10.14 2.46 -0.80
N GLU A 127 10.36 3.76 -0.98
CA GLU A 127 11.09 4.58 -0.01
C GLU A 127 10.38 4.66 1.34
N LEU A 128 9.05 4.83 1.34
CA LEU A 128 8.23 4.80 2.55
C LEU A 128 8.34 3.45 3.26
N ALA A 129 8.21 2.35 2.51
CA ALA A 129 8.37 1.00 3.04
C ALA A 129 9.79 0.76 3.58
N GLU A 130 10.83 1.28 2.94
CA GLU A 130 12.22 1.18 3.40
C GLU A 130 12.46 1.99 4.69
N ARG A 131 11.88 3.20 4.79
CA ARG A 131 11.93 4.03 6.01
C ARG A 131 11.19 3.36 7.17
N GLU A 132 9.98 2.87 6.94
CA GLU A 132 9.20 2.15 7.95
C GLU A 132 9.87 0.83 8.36
N ALA A 133 10.49 0.13 7.40
CA ALA A 133 11.29 -1.04 7.67
C ALA A 133 12.51 -0.68 8.53
N GLY A 134 13.16 0.46 8.31
CA GLY A 134 14.25 0.99 9.13
C GLY A 134 13.84 1.21 10.59
N THR A 135 12.57 1.55 10.86
CA THR A 135 12.00 1.72 12.22
C THR A 135 11.39 0.45 12.80
N SER A 136 11.87 -0.73 12.40
CA SER A 136 11.28 -1.98 12.89
C SER A 136 11.56 -2.18 14.38
N PRO A 137 10.56 -2.55 15.20
CA PRO A 137 10.74 -2.79 16.64
C PRO A 137 11.64 -4.00 16.95
N TRP A 138 12.01 -4.79 15.95
CA TRP A 138 13.05 -5.83 16.07
C TRP A 138 14.45 -5.27 15.91
N LEU A 139 14.63 -4.21 15.12
CA LEU A 139 15.91 -3.51 14.95
C LEU A 139 16.26 -2.77 16.25
N GLU A 140 15.30 -2.06 16.85
CA GLU A 140 15.47 -1.42 18.16
C GLU A 140 15.82 -2.44 19.26
N ARG A 141 15.17 -3.61 19.27
CA ARG A 141 15.49 -4.68 20.22
C ARG A 141 16.87 -5.29 19.97
N ALA A 142 17.27 -5.46 18.71
CA ALA A 142 18.59 -5.96 18.36
C ALA A 142 19.69 -4.96 18.74
N GLU A 143 19.46 -3.67 18.52
CA GLU A 143 20.37 -2.60 18.92
C GLU A 143 20.52 -2.53 20.45
N ALA A 144 19.41 -2.59 21.19
CA ALA A 144 19.44 -2.66 22.64
C ALA A 144 20.22 -3.90 23.12
N LEU A 145 19.96 -5.09 22.55
CA LEU A 145 20.69 -6.32 22.88
C LEU A 145 22.20 -6.21 22.60
N LEU A 146 22.59 -5.57 21.49
CA LEU A 146 24.00 -5.34 21.15
C LEU A 146 24.66 -4.37 22.14
N GLN A 147 23.99 -3.26 22.48
CA GLN A 147 24.51 -2.29 23.44
C GLN A 147 24.65 -2.89 24.85
N PHE A 148 23.61 -3.58 25.35
CA PHE A 148 23.67 -4.26 26.64
C PHE A 148 24.70 -5.39 26.64
N GLY A 149 24.75 -6.17 25.57
CA GLY A 149 25.72 -7.24 25.41
C GLY A 149 27.16 -6.72 25.44
N LEU A 150 27.45 -5.66 24.68
CA LEU A 150 28.75 -5.02 24.65
C LEU A 150 29.13 -4.42 26.01
N LEU A 151 28.18 -3.75 26.69
CA LEU A 151 28.41 -3.18 28.02
C LEU A 151 28.80 -4.28 29.03
N PHE A 152 28.07 -5.39 29.03
CA PHE A 152 28.36 -6.53 29.91
C PHE A 152 29.72 -7.17 29.62
N LEU A 153 30.11 -7.25 28.34
CA LEU A 153 31.44 -7.72 27.95
C LEU A 153 32.56 -6.76 28.42
N VAL A 154 32.37 -5.44 28.27
CA VAL A 154 33.33 -4.44 28.75
C VAL A 154 33.47 -4.51 30.28
N VAL A 155 32.37 -4.59 31.02
CA VAL A 155 32.40 -4.72 32.48
C VAL A 155 33.09 -6.02 32.90
N SER A 156 32.82 -7.12 32.20
CA SER A 156 33.48 -8.41 32.44
C SER A 156 34.99 -8.33 32.23
N PHE A 157 35.41 -7.66 31.17
CA PHE A 157 36.82 -7.45 30.86
C PHE A 157 37.51 -6.60 31.95
N VAL A 158 36.87 -5.52 32.39
CA VAL A 158 37.36 -4.66 33.49
C VAL A 158 37.49 -5.46 34.79
N VAL A 159 36.47 -6.26 35.15
CA VAL A 159 36.51 -7.08 36.37
C VAL A 159 37.59 -8.16 36.28
N ALA A 160 37.74 -8.83 35.14
CA ALA A 160 38.80 -9.83 34.94
C ALA A 160 40.21 -9.22 35.02
N PHE A 161 40.37 -7.96 34.60
CA PHE A 161 41.63 -7.24 34.66
C PHE A 161 41.97 -6.73 36.09
N LEU A 162 40.99 -6.16 36.80
CA LEU A 162 41.20 -5.57 38.13
C LEU A 162 41.08 -6.58 39.28
N ALA A 163 40.33 -7.66 39.11
CA ALA A 163 40.02 -8.64 40.14
C ALA A 163 39.91 -10.06 39.53
N PRO A 164 41.04 -10.64 39.08
CA PRO A 164 41.04 -11.93 38.39
C PRO A 164 40.44 -13.07 39.24
N ASP A 165 40.70 -13.06 40.55
CA ASP A 165 40.17 -14.06 41.48
C ASP A 165 38.65 -13.99 41.66
N ALA A 166 38.03 -12.82 41.42
CA ALA A 166 36.59 -12.64 41.44
C ALA A 166 35.91 -13.09 40.13
N SER A 167 36.68 -13.16 39.02
CA SER A 167 36.17 -13.46 37.68
C SER A 167 36.14 -14.96 37.34
N SER A 168 36.91 -15.78 38.06
CA SER A 168 37.12 -17.20 37.75
C SER A 168 36.04 -18.13 38.33
N GLY A 169 35.16 -17.62 39.18
CA GLY A 169 34.03 -18.37 39.75
C GLY A 169 32.76 -18.34 38.87
N PRO A 170 31.79 -19.26 39.09
CA PRO A 170 30.54 -19.32 38.32
C PRO A 170 29.75 -17.99 38.29
N VAL A 171 29.82 -17.23 39.38
CA VAL A 171 29.20 -15.90 39.52
C VAL A 171 30.00 -14.83 38.78
N GLY A 172 31.32 -14.94 38.74
CA GLY A 172 32.23 -14.00 38.06
C GLY A 172 32.17 -14.09 36.53
N SER A 173 31.90 -15.28 35.99
CA SER A 173 31.74 -15.51 34.54
C SER A 173 30.35 -15.17 34.01
N ALA A 174 29.34 -15.05 34.88
CA ALA A 174 27.95 -14.83 34.47
C ALA A 174 27.75 -13.58 33.60
N PRO A 175 28.37 -12.42 33.90
CA PRO A 175 28.23 -11.23 33.07
C PRO A 175 28.80 -11.41 31.64
N PHE A 176 29.89 -12.18 31.50
CA PHE A 176 30.49 -12.47 30.19
C PHE A 176 29.58 -13.37 29.34
N LEU A 177 28.97 -14.38 29.96
CA LEU A 177 28.03 -15.28 29.29
C LEU A 177 26.75 -14.56 28.86
N ILE A 178 26.18 -13.74 29.74
CA ILE A 178 24.99 -12.93 29.44
C ILE A 178 25.31 -11.93 28.32
N GLY A 179 26.46 -11.25 28.40
CA GLY A 179 26.90 -10.31 27.38
C GLY A 179 27.09 -10.98 26.01
N SER A 180 27.79 -12.11 25.98
CA SER A 180 28.03 -12.89 24.75
C SER A 180 26.73 -13.40 24.13
N LEU A 181 25.80 -13.88 24.94
CA LEU A 181 24.50 -14.37 24.47
C LEU A 181 23.64 -13.23 23.91
N ALA A 182 23.64 -12.07 24.58
CA ALA A 182 22.92 -10.89 24.10
C ALA A 182 23.48 -10.38 22.77
N VAL A 183 24.82 -10.31 22.61
CA VAL A 183 25.46 -9.95 21.34
C VAL A 183 25.13 -10.97 20.24
N ALA A 184 25.24 -12.27 20.54
CA ALA A 184 24.92 -13.32 19.57
C ALA A 184 23.45 -13.25 19.12
N ALA A 185 22.51 -13.05 20.04
CA ALA A 185 21.10 -12.88 19.73
C ALA A 185 20.85 -11.63 18.87
N GLY A 186 21.47 -10.49 19.21
CA GLY A 186 21.39 -9.26 18.41
C GLY A 186 21.93 -9.45 16.99
N LEU A 187 23.09 -10.10 16.84
CA LEU A 187 23.70 -10.41 15.55
C LEU A 187 22.85 -11.38 14.70
N VAL A 188 22.22 -12.38 15.32
CA VAL A 188 21.31 -13.30 14.61
C VAL A 188 20.11 -12.55 14.05
N ILE A 189 19.51 -11.64 14.81
CA ILE A 189 18.37 -10.83 14.35
C ILE A 189 18.77 -9.93 13.17
N VAL A 190 19.91 -9.24 13.27
CA VAL A 190 20.44 -8.39 12.20
C VAL A 190 20.81 -9.23 10.96
N GLY A 191 21.46 -10.37 11.16
CA GLY A 191 21.89 -11.28 10.09
C GLY A 191 20.73 -11.92 9.33
N LEU A 192 19.72 -12.44 10.03
CA LEU A 192 18.50 -12.99 9.42
C LEU A 192 17.78 -11.94 8.57
N ARG A 193 17.78 -10.68 9.02
CA ARG A 193 17.17 -9.57 8.27
C ARG A 193 18.00 -9.20 7.04
N GLY A 194 19.32 -9.05 7.16
CA GLY A 194 20.20 -8.78 6.03
C GLY A 194 20.10 -9.84 4.94
N VAL A 195 19.98 -11.12 5.32
CA VAL A 195 19.73 -12.20 4.36
C VAL A 195 18.38 -12.05 3.66
N LYS A 196 17.31 -11.76 4.41
CA LYS A 196 15.96 -11.61 3.85
C LYS A 196 15.82 -10.39 2.93
N HIS A 197 16.47 -9.28 3.25
CA HIS A 197 16.27 -8.01 2.55
C HIS A 197 17.36 -7.69 1.52
N ASP A 198 18.59 -8.18 1.68
CA ASP A 198 19.67 -7.89 0.73
C ASP A 198 19.95 -9.07 -0.21
N LEU A 199 19.96 -10.30 0.30
CA LEU A 199 20.30 -11.48 -0.49
C LEU A 199 19.12 -12.03 -1.31
N VAL A 200 17.92 -12.10 -0.73
CA VAL A 200 16.74 -12.66 -1.44
C VAL A 200 16.34 -11.83 -2.67
N PRO A 201 16.31 -10.48 -2.63
CA PRO A 201 15.98 -9.69 -3.80
C PRO A 201 17.12 -9.69 -4.84
N ALA A 202 18.38 -9.70 -4.40
CA ALA A 202 19.55 -9.75 -5.29
C ALA A 202 19.62 -11.07 -6.09
N VAL A 203 19.27 -12.20 -5.47
CA VAL A 203 19.22 -13.51 -6.17
C VAL A 203 18.01 -13.60 -7.12
N ARG A 204 16.87 -12.97 -6.78
CA ARG A 204 15.71 -12.88 -7.69
C ARG A 204 15.90 -11.91 -8.86
N GLY A 205 16.79 -10.93 -8.74
CA GLY A 205 17.13 -10.02 -9.84
C GLY A 205 18.15 -10.60 -10.84
N PHE A 206 18.81 -11.71 -10.48
CA PHE A 206 19.85 -12.37 -11.30
C PHE A 206 19.37 -13.66 -12.00
N LEU A 207 18.17 -14.15 -11.68
CA LEU A 207 17.52 -15.34 -12.24
C LEU A 207 16.37 -14.92 -13.14
#